data_AF-A0AAD9TLS9-F1
#
_entry.id   AF-A0AAD9TLS9-F1
#
_cell.length_a   1.000
_cell.length_b   1.000
_cell.length_c   1.000
_cell.angle_alpha   90.00
_cell.angle_beta   90.00
_cell.angle_gamma   90.00
#
_symmetry.space_group_name_H-M   'P 1'
#
loop_
_entity.id
_entity.type
_entity.pdbx_description
1 polymer ?
#
loop_
_entity_poly.entity_id
_entity_poly.type
_entity_poly.pdbx_seq_one_letter_code
_entity_poly.pdbx_strand_id
1 'polypeptide(L)'
;MIKSALIYKTVFPSLRQRDVQYKRVPTEEDWVSAKEISDKLEVFYLATLQFSRTKYPTANTYLPSVCNNRCVISQWSTSPIEETRRMALSMAEKFDTYWTDFYGIMVVATILDPRYKMKVIECYFPKIYGDQTSDEIQKIHDLLLRMFREYEGKSKVGQTSCASSSGDPINVSLYQSTMIPSKLNPLSLFDEFLSFTPPTNMKAELKIYLEEHVIPRVDNFDILRWWYTNEFRYPILHCIARDILAIPVYSCI
;
A
#
# COMPACT_ATOMS: atom_id res chain seq x y z
N MET A 1 -25.61 -5.71 11.28
CA MET A 1 -27.07 -5.50 11.15
C MET A 1 -27.74 -6.63 10.35
N ILE A 2 -27.45 -6.81 9.05
CA ILE A 2 -28.12 -7.85 8.22
C ILE A 2 -27.87 -9.26 8.78
N LYS A 3 -26.62 -9.62 9.06
CA LYS A 3 -26.24 -10.90 9.70
C LYS A 3 -27.01 -11.16 11.01
N SER A 4 -27.28 -10.12 11.79
CA SER A 4 -28.09 -10.20 13.02
C SER A 4 -29.57 -10.42 12.72
N ALA A 5 -30.13 -9.72 11.72
CA ALA A 5 -31.53 -9.87 11.31
C ALA A 5 -31.84 -11.27 10.77
N LEU A 6 -30.88 -11.91 10.06
CA LEU A 6 -31.00 -13.27 9.56
C LEU A 6 -31.25 -14.31 10.66
N ILE A 7 -30.68 -14.10 11.87
CA ILE A 7 -30.88 -15.00 13.03
C ILE A 7 -32.35 -14.99 13.48
N TYR A 8 -33.03 -13.87 13.32
CA TYR A 8 -34.41 -13.66 13.76
C TYR A 8 -35.44 -13.89 12.65
N LYS A 9 -35.08 -14.52 11.54
CA LYS A 9 -35.98 -14.79 10.39
C LYS A 9 -37.36 -15.31 10.81
N THR A 10 -37.39 -16.25 11.76
CA THR A 10 -38.63 -16.89 12.25
C THR A 10 -39.48 -15.99 13.15
N VAL A 11 -38.92 -14.90 13.68
CA VAL A 11 -39.60 -13.98 14.60
C VAL A 11 -40.49 -12.98 13.86
N PHE A 12 -40.14 -12.60 12.63
CA PHE A 12 -40.89 -11.61 11.84
C PHE A 12 -42.34 -12.02 11.55
N PRO A 13 -42.65 -13.29 11.20
CA PRO A 13 -44.04 -13.75 11.09
C PRO A 13 -44.81 -13.67 12.42
N SER A 14 -44.18 -14.01 13.54
CA SER A 14 -44.79 -13.91 14.87
C SER A 14 -45.05 -12.47 15.28
N LEU A 15 -44.20 -11.53 14.86
CA LEU A 15 -44.38 -10.10 15.10
C LEU A 15 -45.66 -9.57 14.45
N ARG A 16 -45.98 -10.01 13.22
CA ARG A 16 -47.22 -9.65 12.53
C ARG A 16 -48.48 -10.06 13.28
N GLN A 17 -48.42 -11.16 14.02
CA GLN A 17 -49.57 -11.62 14.83
C GLN A 17 -49.79 -10.74 16.07
N ARG A 18 -48.76 -10.04 16.55
CA ARG A 18 -48.80 -9.25 17.79
C ARG A 18 -48.93 -7.75 17.54
N ASP A 19 -48.44 -7.25 16.41
CA ASP A 19 -48.45 -5.84 16.05
C ASP A 19 -49.27 -5.60 14.79
N VAL A 20 -50.42 -4.95 14.95
CA VAL A 20 -51.36 -4.62 13.86
C VAL A 20 -50.77 -3.58 12.89
N GLN A 21 -49.77 -2.80 13.31
CA GLN A 21 -49.08 -1.84 12.45
C GLN A 21 -48.01 -2.50 11.57
N TYR A 22 -47.61 -3.74 11.86
CA TYR A 22 -46.60 -4.46 11.09
C TYR A 22 -47.21 -5.11 9.83
N LYS A 23 -47.36 -4.31 8.78
CA LYS A 23 -48.11 -4.68 7.56
C LYS A 23 -47.36 -5.55 6.56
N ARG A 24 -46.02 -5.54 6.55
CA ARG A 24 -45.20 -6.23 5.54
C ARG A 24 -44.15 -7.10 6.21
N VAL A 25 -44.29 -8.42 6.05
CA VAL A 25 -43.32 -9.41 6.50
C VAL A 25 -42.37 -9.71 5.33
N PRO A 26 -41.05 -9.82 5.58
CA PRO A 26 -40.10 -10.25 4.57
C PRO A 26 -40.49 -11.62 4.00
N THR A 27 -40.47 -11.74 2.68
CA THR A 27 -40.73 -12.99 1.96
C THR A 27 -39.51 -13.91 2.02
N GLU A 28 -39.68 -15.16 1.60
CA GLU A 28 -38.53 -16.08 1.45
C GLU A 28 -37.48 -15.54 0.47
N GLU A 29 -37.91 -14.87 -0.59
CA GLU A 29 -37.02 -14.18 -1.55
C GLU A 29 -36.22 -13.06 -0.87
N ASP A 30 -36.87 -12.24 -0.04
CA ASP A 30 -36.19 -11.19 0.72
C ASP A 30 -35.07 -11.76 1.61
N TRP A 31 -35.31 -12.93 2.23
CA TRP A 31 -34.31 -13.60 3.07
C TRP A 31 -33.14 -14.18 2.27
N VAL A 32 -33.41 -14.71 1.07
CA VAL A 32 -32.37 -15.19 0.15
C VAL A 32 -31.49 -14.02 -0.29
N SER A 33 -32.09 -12.93 -0.75
CA SER A 33 -31.36 -11.72 -1.15
C SER A 33 -30.57 -11.11 0.01
N ALA A 34 -31.17 -11.03 1.21
CA ALA A 34 -30.49 -10.52 2.40
C ALA A 34 -29.27 -11.36 2.81
N LYS A 35 -29.37 -12.69 2.70
CA LYS A 35 -28.25 -13.59 2.96
C LYS A 35 -27.13 -13.39 1.94
N GLU A 36 -27.45 -13.38 0.65
CA GLU A 36 -26.45 -13.16 -0.40
C GLU A 36 -25.73 -11.80 -0.23
N ILE A 37 -26.48 -10.74 0.03
CA ILE A 37 -25.91 -9.41 0.28
C ILE A 37 -25.01 -9.43 1.52
N SER A 38 -25.43 -10.09 2.61
CA SER A 38 -24.63 -10.20 3.83
C SER A 38 -23.30 -10.91 3.58
N ASP A 39 -23.32 -12.03 2.85
CA ASP A 39 -22.14 -12.82 2.55
C ASP A 39 -21.19 -12.03 1.63
N LYS A 40 -21.74 -11.33 0.64
CA LYS A 40 -20.97 -10.46 -0.26
C LYS A 40 -20.29 -9.32 0.49
N LEU A 41 -21.01 -8.61 1.36
CA LEU A 41 -20.46 -7.48 2.11
C LEU A 41 -19.35 -7.87 3.12
N GLU A 42 -19.19 -9.16 3.44
CA GLU A 42 -18.13 -9.63 4.34
C GLU A 42 -16.72 -9.29 3.81
N VAL A 43 -16.52 -9.26 2.50
CA VAL A 43 -15.22 -8.87 1.90
C VAL A 43 -14.80 -7.44 2.29
N PHE A 44 -15.75 -6.51 2.33
CA PHE A 44 -15.51 -5.11 2.71
C PHE A 44 -15.28 -4.97 4.21
N TYR A 45 -16.00 -5.75 5.00
CA TYR A 45 -15.78 -5.80 6.44
C TYR A 45 -14.37 -6.28 6.77
N LEU A 46 -13.90 -7.35 6.14
CA LEU A 46 -12.54 -7.87 6.33
C LEU A 46 -11.47 -6.88 5.87
N ALA A 47 -11.66 -6.22 4.71
CA ALA A 47 -10.77 -5.17 4.24
C ALA A 47 -10.71 -3.98 5.22
N THR A 48 -11.86 -3.56 5.76
CA THR A 48 -11.93 -2.47 6.75
C THR A 48 -11.24 -2.86 8.04
N LEU A 49 -11.45 -4.09 8.53
CA LEU A 49 -10.78 -4.62 9.71
C LEU A 49 -9.27 -4.65 9.51
N GLN A 50 -8.79 -5.01 8.32
CA GLN A 50 -7.37 -4.98 7.98
C GLN A 50 -6.81 -3.55 8.05
N PHE A 51 -7.50 -2.55 7.49
CA PHE A 51 -7.04 -1.15 7.51
C PHE A 51 -7.14 -0.47 8.87
N SER A 52 -8.07 -0.91 9.72
CA SER A 52 -8.21 -0.40 11.09
C SER A 52 -7.09 -0.84 12.04
N ARG A 53 -6.19 -1.74 11.59
CA ARG A 53 -5.06 -2.20 12.41
C ARG A 53 -3.99 -1.11 12.45
N THR A 54 -3.70 -0.62 13.65
CA THR A 54 -2.72 0.47 13.88
C THR A 54 -1.28 -0.01 14.10
N LYS A 55 -1.03 -1.33 14.15
CA LYS A 55 0.26 -1.89 14.56
C LYS A 55 1.31 -2.03 13.43
N TYR A 56 0.92 -1.83 12.17
CA TYR A 56 1.80 -2.02 11.02
C TYR A 56 1.46 -1.02 9.90
N PRO A 57 2.41 -0.68 9.02
CA PRO A 57 2.12 0.07 7.80
C PRO A 57 0.97 -0.57 7.03
N THR A 58 -0.08 0.21 6.77
CA THR A 58 -1.25 -0.26 6.03
C THR A 58 -1.19 0.17 4.57
N ALA A 59 -0.43 1.21 4.23
CA ALA A 59 -0.44 1.86 2.92
C ALA A 59 -0.07 0.91 1.77
N ASN A 60 0.94 0.08 1.97
CA ASN A 60 1.36 -0.96 1.01
C ASN A 60 0.31 -2.07 0.79
N THR A 61 -0.60 -2.27 1.73
CA THR A 61 -1.64 -3.32 1.61
C THR A 61 -2.97 -2.79 1.09
N TYR A 62 -3.09 -1.47 0.91
CA TYR A 62 -4.30 -0.82 0.44
C TYR A 62 -4.62 -1.20 -1.00
N LEU A 63 -3.69 -1.00 -1.92
CA LEU A 63 -3.95 -1.19 -3.35
C LEU A 63 -4.44 -2.62 -3.65
N PRO A 64 -3.78 -3.71 -3.20
CA PRO A 64 -4.26 -5.06 -3.48
C PRO A 64 -5.68 -5.30 -2.96
N SER A 65 -5.99 -4.80 -1.77
CA SER A 65 -7.29 -4.97 -1.12
C SER A 65 -8.40 -4.20 -1.84
N VAL A 66 -8.13 -2.95 -2.24
CA VAL A 66 -9.09 -2.10 -2.95
C VAL A 66 -9.31 -2.57 -4.39
N CYS A 67 -8.25 -2.99 -5.09
CA CYS A 67 -8.38 -3.62 -6.41
C CYS A 67 -9.16 -4.93 -6.34
N ASN A 68 -8.94 -5.76 -5.31
CA ASN A 68 -9.73 -6.96 -5.08
C ASN A 68 -11.21 -6.62 -4.89
N ASN A 69 -11.53 -5.63 -4.06
CA ASN A 69 -12.90 -5.17 -3.86
C ASN A 69 -13.54 -4.72 -5.18
N ARG A 70 -12.81 -3.98 -6.04
CA ARG A 70 -13.30 -3.57 -7.36
C ARG A 70 -13.59 -4.74 -8.29
N CYS A 71 -12.69 -5.73 -8.33
CA CYS A 71 -12.90 -6.96 -9.10
C CYS A 71 -14.15 -7.71 -8.60
N VAL A 72 -14.32 -7.83 -7.29
CA VAL A 72 -15.46 -8.52 -6.67
C VAL A 72 -16.77 -7.78 -6.95
N ILE A 73 -16.81 -6.44 -6.86
CA ILE A 73 -17.97 -5.64 -7.27
C ILE A 73 -18.33 -5.92 -8.75
N SER A 74 -17.32 -5.96 -9.63
CA SER A 74 -17.54 -6.22 -11.05
C SER A 74 -18.08 -7.63 -11.33
N GLN A 75 -17.81 -8.60 -10.46
CA GLN A 75 -18.44 -9.93 -10.56
C GLN A 75 -19.89 -9.90 -10.09
N TRP A 76 -20.21 -9.06 -9.11
CA TRP A 76 -21.57 -8.95 -8.59
C TRP A 76 -22.52 -8.20 -9.51
N SER A 77 -22.01 -7.34 -10.39
CA SER A 77 -22.81 -6.69 -11.42
C SER A 77 -23.37 -7.65 -12.47
N THR A 78 -22.92 -8.91 -12.48
CA THR A 78 -23.50 -9.98 -13.30
C THR A 78 -24.32 -10.99 -12.48
N SER A 79 -24.65 -10.65 -11.22
CA SER A 79 -25.46 -11.53 -10.36
C SER A 79 -26.86 -11.73 -10.94
N PRO A 80 -27.45 -12.95 -10.86
CA PRO A 80 -28.85 -13.18 -11.22
C PRO A 80 -29.82 -12.51 -10.24
N ILE A 81 -29.38 -12.22 -9.00
CA ILE A 81 -30.18 -11.49 -8.02
C ILE A 81 -30.15 -9.99 -8.34
N GLU A 82 -31.33 -9.45 -8.64
CA GLU A 82 -31.52 -8.06 -9.05
C GLU A 82 -31.05 -7.05 -8.00
N GLU A 83 -31.34 -7.31 -6.72
CA GLU A 83 -30.92 -6.48 -5.60
C GLU A 83 -29.40 -6.41 -5.49
N THR A 84 -28.73 -7.56 -5.64
CA THR A 84 -27.28 -7.65 -5.61
C THR A 84 -26.67 -6.93 -6.80
N ARG A 85 -27.23 -7.11 -7.99
CA ARG A 85 -26.78 -6.44 -9.22
C ARG A 85 -26.88 -4.92 -9.07
N ARG A 86 -28.02 -4.43 -8.58
CA ARG A 86 -28.26 -3.00 -8.32
C ARG A 86 -27.30 -2.43 -7.27
N MET A 87 -27.08 -3.17 -6.18
CA MET A 87 -26.10 -2.81 -5.16
C MET A 87 -24.69 -2.70 -5.76
N ALA A 88 -24.27 -3.69 -6.55
CA ALA A 88 -22.96 -3.72 -7.19
C ALA A 88 -22.73 -2.54 -8.14
N LEU A 89 -23.71 -2.20 -8.97
CA LEU A 89 -23.63 -1.05 -9.87
C LEU A 89 -23.47 0.26 -9.09
N SER A 90 -24.28 0.48 -8.04
CA SER A 90 -24.16 1.67 -7.19
C SER A 90 -22.82 1.74 -6.45
N MET A 91 -22.28 0.59 -6.01
CA MET A 91 -20.96 0.51 -5.38
C MET A 91 -19.83 0.80 -6.37
N ALA A 92 -19.94 0.36 -7.63
CA ALA A 92 -18.96 0.64 -8.68
C ALA A 92 -18.89 2.14 -8.99
N GLU A 93 -20.03 2.82 -9.12
CA GLU A 93 -20.08 4.28 -9.35
C GLU A 93 -19.39 5.06 -8.22
N LYS A 94 -19.68 4.68 -6.96
CA LYS A 94 -19.02 5.29 -5.80
C LYS A 94 -17.52 5.00 -5.79
N PHE A 95 -17.13 3.77 -6.11
CA PHE A 95 -15.71 3.41 -6.19
C PHE A 95 -14.98 4.30 -7.18
N ASP A 96 -15.51 4.43 -8.39
CA ASP A 96 -14.86 5.19 -9.47
C ASP A 96 -14.77 6.69 -9.11
N THR A 97 -15.72 7.21 -8.32
CA THR A 97 -15.70 8.59 -7.78
C THR A 97 -14.53 8.83 -6.80
N TYR A 98 -14.20 7.86 -5.95
CA TYR A 98 -13.15 8.02 -4.93
C TYR A 98 -11.76 7.56 -5.40
N TRP A 99 -11.70 6.79 -6.48
CA TRP A 99 -10.48 6.15 -6.95
C TRP A 99 -9.44 7.16 -7.45
N THR A 100 -9.85 8.24 -8.11
CA THR A 100 -8.93 9.17 -8.81
C THR A 100 -8.06 10.03 -7.89
N ASP A 101 -8.52 10.34 -6.68
CA ASP A 101 -7.93 11.44 -5.90
C ASP A 101 -6.71 10.99 -5.07
N PHE A 102 -6.68 9.72 -4.65
CA PHE A 102 -5.66 9.22 -3.73
C PHE A 102 -4.89 8.00 -4.25
N TYR A 103 -5.25 7.42 -5.40
CA TYR A 103 -4.62 6.16 -5.84
C TYR A 103 -3.11 6.28 -6.09
N GLY A 104 -2.62 7.41 -6.60
CA GLY A 104 -1.21 7.56 -6.99
C GLY A 104 -0.23 7.26 -5.85
N ILE A 105 -0.43 7.86 -4.68
CA ILE A 105 0.46 7.65 -3.52
C ILE A 105 0.32 6.25 -2.94
N MET A 106 -0.89 5.70 -2.96
CA MET A 106 -1.18 4.34 -2.49
C MET A 106 -0.55 3.28 -3.40
N VAL A 107 -0.53 3.53 -4.71
CA VAL A 107 0.16 2.70 -5.68
C VAL A 107 1.67 2.73 -5.42
N VAL A 108 2.24 3.93 -5.22
CA VAL A 108 3.68 4.06 -4.88
C VAL A 108 4.00 3.30 -3.60
N ALA A 109 3.21 3.46 -2.53
CA ALA A 109 3.38 2.72 -1.28
C ALA A 109 3.40 1.19 -1.49
N THR A 110 2.56 0.70 -2.40
CA THR A 110 2.47 -0.73 -2.73
C THR A 110 3.68 -1.17 -3.57
N ILE A 111 4.14 -0.35 -4.51
CA ILE A 111 5.33 -0.64 -5.34
C ILE A 111 6.60 -0.68 -4.48
N LEU A 112 6.67 0.16 -3.45
CA LEU A 112 7.75 0.14 -2.45
C LEU A 112 7.69 -1.09 -1.53
N ASP A 113 6.67 -1.95 -1.65
CA ASP A 113 6.74 -3.27 -1.05
C ASP A 113 7.51 -4.23 -1.98
N PRO A 114 8.65 -4.79 -1.54
CA PRO A 114 9.45 -5.71 -2.35
C PRO A 114 8.70 -7.00 -2.71
N ARG A 115 7.57 -7.31 -2.07
CA ARG A 115 6.69 -8.45 -2.40
C ARG A 115 5.79 -8.17 -3.60
N TYR A 116 5.62 -6.90 -3.98
CA TYR A 116 4.66 -6.46 -4.99
C TYR A 116 5.35 -5.81 -6.18
N LYS A 117 6.12 -4.74 -5.96
CA LYS A 117 6.77 -3.93 -7.02
C LYS A 117 5.79 -3.58 -8.16
N MET A 118 6.26 -3.47 -9.40
CA MET A 118 5.38 -3.21 -10.56
C MET A 118 4.41 -4.37 -10.86
N LYS A 119 4.70 -5.59 -10.38
CA LYS A 119 3.88 -6.77 -10.69
C LYS A 119 2.45 -6.67 -10.18
N VAL A 120 2.22 -5.92 -9.11
CA VAL A 120 0.86 -5.69 -8.59
C VAL A 120 0.00 -4.88 -9.56
N ILE A 121 0.54 -3.81 -10.16
CA ILE A 121 -0.22 -2.99 -11.11
C ILE A 121 -0.36 -3.70 -12.45
N GLU A 122 0.64 -4.46 -12.88
CA GLU A 122 0.54 -5.34 -14.06
C GLU A 122 -0.57 -6.40 -13.91
N CYS A 123 -0.85 -6.85 -12.67
CA CYS A 123 -1.91 -7.84 -12.40
C CYS A 123 -3.32 -7.22 -12.35
N TYR A 124 -3.47 -6.06 -11.72
CA TYR A 124 -4.78 -5.47 -11.45
C TYR A 124 -5.23 -4.44 -12.48
N PHE A 125 -4.33 -3.63 -13.05
CA PHE A 125 -4.72 -2.56 -13.96
C PHE A 125 -5.41 -3.06 -15.24
N PRO A 126 -5.01 -4.19 -15.86
CA PRO A 126 -5.76 -4.77 -16.99
C PRO A 126 -7.23 -5.03 -16.66
N LYS A 127 -7.54 -5.41 -15.41
CA LYS A 127 -8.89 -5.73 -14.96
C LYS A 127 -9.73 -4.49 -14.63
N ILE A 128 -9.07 -3.36 -14.37
CA ILE A 128 -9.73 -2.11 -13.94
C ILE A 128 -9.87 -1.15 -15.12
N TYR A 129 -8.81 -0.98 -15.90
CA TYR A 129 -8.70 0.05 -16.94
C TYR A 129 -8.79 -0.50 -18.36
N GLY A 130 -8.69 -1.83 -18.56
CA GLY A 130 -8.72 -2.44 -19.89
C GLY A 130 -7.66 -1.83 -20.80
N ASP A 131 -8.09 -1.22 -21.90
CA ASP A 131 -7.21 -0.64 -22.92
C ASP A 131 -6.35 0.53 -22.41
N GLN A 132 -6.79 1.23 -21.35
CA GLN A 132 -6.04 2.36 -20.76
C GLN A 132 -4.92 1.92 -19.80
N THR A 133 -4.70 0.61 -19.64
CA THR A 133 -3.71 0.06 -18.71
C THR A 133 -2.30 0.60 -18.95
N SER A 134 -1.87 0.68 -20.21
CA SER A 134 -0.52 1.14 -20.54
C SER A 134 -0.31 2.59 -20.10
N ASP A 135 -1.31 3.45 -20.32
CA ASP A 135 -1.26 4.86 -19.96
C ASP A 135 -1.19 5.03 -18.43
N GLU A 136 -1.97 4.25 -17.68
CA GLU A 136 -1.95 4.28 -16.22
C GLU A 136 -0.64 3.76 -15.64
N ILE A 137 -0.06 2.69 -16.20
CA ILE A 137 1.26 2.21 -15.78
C ILE A 137 2.32 3.29 -16.04
N GLN A 138 2.26 3.97 -17.19
CA GLN A 138 3.19 5.05 -17.52
C GLN A 138 3.06 6.24 -16.55
N LYS A 139 1.83 6.65 -16.22
CA LYS A 139 1.58 7.72 -15.23
C LYS A 139 2.21 7.39 -13.87
N ILE A 140 2.09 6.15 -13.41
CA ILE A 140 2.69 5.70 -12.15
C ILE A 140 4.21 5.67 -12.23
N HIS A 141 4.77 5.23 -13.35
CA HIS A 141 6.21 5.25 -13.57
C HIS A 141 6.76 6.69 -13.55
N ASP A 142 6.07 7.63 -14.20
CA ASP A 142 6.44 9.04 -14.19
C ASP A 142 6.31 9.67 -12.80
N LEU A 143 5.31 9.26 -12.01
CA LEU A 143 5.16 9.67 -10.62
C LEU A 143 6.33 9.17 -9.77
N LEU A 144 6.72 7.89 -9.88
CA LEU A 144 7.87 7.32 -9.18
C LEU A 144 9.15 8.07 -9.52
N LEU A 145 9.40 8.34 -10.81
CA LEU A 145 10.56 9.11 -11.25
C LEU A 145 10.56 10.54 -10.69
N ARG A 146 9.39 11.19 -10.63
CA ARG A 146 9.26 12.54 -10.09
C ARG A 146 9.58 12.57 -8.60
N MET A 147 8.99 11.65 -7.82
CA MET A 147 9.25 11.52 -6.39
C MET A 147 10.72 11.21 -6.13
N PHE A 148 11.30 10.29 -6.90
CA PHE A 148 12.71 9.94 -6.78
C PHE A 148 13.63 11.15 -6.96
N ARG A 149 13.42 11.96 -8.01
CA ARG A 149 14.20 13.18 -8.26
C ARG A 149 14.06 14.22 -7.14
N GLU A 150 12.87 14.34 -6.55
CA GLU A 150 12.65 15.30 -5.46
C GLU A 150 13.46 14.93 -4.21
N TYR A 151 13.48 13.65 -3.84
CA TYR A 151 14.27 13.15 -2.71
C TYR A 151 15.77 13.14 -3.01
N GLU A 152 16.16 12.89 -4.27
CA GLU A 152 17.54 13.06 -4.74
C GLU A 152 18.04 14.50 -4.52
N GLY A 153 17.23 15.49 -4.89
CA GLY A 153 17.55 16.91 -4.70
C GLY A 153 17.73 17.28 -3.23
N LYS A 154 16.84 16.79 -2.35
CA LYS A 154 16.92 17.02 -0.89
C LYS A 154 18.17 16.39 -0.27
N SER A 155 18.57 15.20 -0.75
CA SER A 155 19.76 14.48 -0.25
C SER A 155 21.07 15.22 -0.59
N LYS A 156 21.13 15.90 -1.75
CA LYS A 156 22.31 16.70 -2.16
C LYS A 156 22.42 18.02 -1.39
N VAL A 157 21.30 18.62 -0.98
CA VAL A 157 21.27 19.86 -0.19
C VAL A 157 21.64 19.63 1.28
N GLY A 158 21.40 18.43 1.82
CA GLY A 158 21.80 18.06 3.18
C GLY A 158 23.31 17.90 3.41
N GLN A 159 24.13 17.88 2.34
CA GLN A 159 25.59 17.76 2.44
C GLN A 159 26.33 19.12 2.35
N THR A 160 25.66 20.24 2.08
CA THR A 160 26.30 21.56 1.87
C THR A 160 26.18 22.54 3.04
N SER A 161 25.72 22.13 4.23
CA SER A 161 25.56 23.04 5.36
C SER A 161 25.92 22.42 6.71
N CYS A 162 27.23 22.33 6.98
CA CYS A 162 27.80 22.51 8.33
C CYS A 162 29.34 22.62 8.28
N ALA A 163 29.85 23.66 7.64
CA ALA A 163 31.20 24.16 7.89
C ALA A 163 31.11 25.51 8.61
N SER A 164 30.64 25.53 9.86
CA SER A 164 30.89 26.66 10.79
C SER A 164 30.64 26.26 12.26
N SER A 165 31.75 26.24 13.01
CA SER A 165 31.92 26.61 14.42
C SER A 165 31.23 25.84 15.58
N SER A 166 32.11 25.12 16.30
CA SER A 166 32.37 25.13 17.75
C SER A 166 31.34 24.59 18.77
N GLY A 167 31.67 23.44 19.36
CA GLY A 167 31.17 22.93 20.65
C GLY A 167 31.67 21.49 20.91
N ASP A 168 32.33 21.25 22.05
CA ASP A 168 33.20 20.12 22.40
C ASP A 168 32.62 18.68 22.35
N PRO A 169 33.47 17.62 22.27
CA PRO A 169 33.06 16.24 22.05
C PRO A 169 32.93 15.42 23.34
N ILE A 170 31.87 14.61 23.48
CA ILE A 170 31.85 13.46 24.41
C ILE A 170 31.28 12.20 23.71
N ASN A 171 32.24 11.41 23.23
CA ASN A 171 32.40 9.96 23.13
C ASN A 171 31.21 9.02 23.46
N VAL A 172 30.82 8.19 22.48
CA VAL A 172 30.47 6.77 22.71
C VAL A 172 31.17 5.90 21.65
N SER A 173 32.01 5.01 22.18
CA SER A 173 32.96 4.06 21.58
C SER A 173 32.58 3.41 20.24
N LEU A 174 33.47 3.56 19.25
CA LEU A 174 33.58 2.71 18.08
C LEU A 174 34.85 1.86 18.19
N TYR A 175 34.71 0.59 17.83
CA TYR A 175 35.71 -0.46 17.65
C TYR A 175 37.17 -0.01 17.66
N GLN A 176 37.94 -0.67 18.53
CA GLN A 176 39.39 -0.61 18.60
C GLN A 176 40.01 -1.13 17.30
N SER A 177 39.98 -0.32 16.24
CA SER A 177 40.84 -0.47 15.08
C SER A 177 42.19 0.13 15.45
N THR A 178 43.17 -0.74 15.58
CA THR A 178 44.59 -0.39 15.60
C THR A 178 44.89 0.64 14.52
N MET A 179 45.26 1.85 14.94
CA MET A 179 45.67 2.96 14.08
C MET A 179 46.94 2.58 13.33
N ILE A 180 46.80 1.99 12.15
CA ILE A 180 47.87 1.96 11.15
C ILE A 180 47.96 3.38 10.58
N PRO A 181 49.12 4.06 10.59
CA PRO A 181 49.28 5.38 10.00
C PRO A 181 48.75 5.37 8.56
N SER A 182 47.90 6.35 8.22
CA SER A 182 47.18 6.46 6.94
C SER A 182 48.06 6.35 5.69
N LYS A 183 49.38 6.57 5.81
CA LYS A 183 50.36 6.41 4.72
C LYS A 183 50.74 4.96 4.39
N LEU A 184 50.25 3.96 5.15
CA LEU A 184 50.55 2.54 4.96
C LEU A 184 49.31 1.71 4.61
N ASN A 185 48.11 2.30 4.51
CA ASN A 185 46.94 1.57 4.02
C ASN A 185 47.05 1.44 2.48
N PRO A 186 47.30 0.24 1.92
CA PRO A 186 47.44 0.04 0.47
C PRO A 186 46.16 0.38 -0.30
N LEU A 187 45.03 0.49 0.43
CA LEU A 187 43.72 0.81 -0.10
C LEU A 187 43.36 2.29 0.09
N SER A 188 44.20 3.16 0.65
CA SER A 188 43.81 4.58 0.84
C SER A 188 43.49 5.30 -0.48
N LEU A 189 44.25 4.99 -1.55
CA LEU A 189 43.97 5.48 -2.90
C LEU A 189 42.71 4.84 -3.51
N PHE A 190 42.39 3.60 -3.10
CA PHE A 190 41.17 2.92 -3.52
C PHE A 190 39.95 3.49 -2.77
N ASP A 191 40.07 3.78 -1.48
CA ASP A 191 39.05 4.44 -0.65
C ASP A 191 38.79 5.88 -1.15
N GLU A 192 39.86 6.60 -1.52
CA GLU A 192 39.78 7.91 -2.17
C GLU A 192 39.11 7.79 -3.56
N PHE A 193 39.49 6.81 -4.38
CA PHE A 193 38.83 6.53 -5.66
C PHE A 193 37.35 6.18 -5.49
N LEU A 194 36.99 5.39 -4.47
CA LEU A 194 35.60 5.05 -4.14
C LEU A 194 34.80 6.27 -3.70
N SER A 195 35.43 7.24 -3.03
CA SER A 195 34.80 8.52 -2.70
C SER A 195 34.52 9.39 -3.94
N PHE A 196 35.28 9.21 -5.02
CA PHE A 196 35.06 9.85 -6.32
C PHE A 196 34.10 9.08 -7.23
N THR A 197 33.86 7.78 -6.97
CA THR A 197 32.78 7.05 -7.65
C THR A 197 31.45 7.40 -6.97
N PRO A 198 30.53 8.11 -7.65
CA PRO A 198 29.22 8.37 -7.06
C PRO A 198 28.52 7.03 -6.80
N PRO A 199 27.87 6.85 -5.65
CA PRO A 199 27.11 5.64 -5.37
C PRO A 199 26.12 5.45 -6.52
N THR A 200 26.29 4.34 -7.24
CA THR A 200 25.42 3.77 -8.27
C THR A 200 24.48 4.80 -8.90
N ASN A 201 24.93 5.49 -9.97
CA ASN A 201 24.15 6.41 -10.81
C ASN A 201 22.67 6.48 -10.42
N MET A 202 22.24 7.41 -9.55
CA MET A 202 21.03 7.29 -8.71
C MET A 202 19.73 6.87 -9.45
N LYS A 203 19.54 7.15 -10.74
CA LYS A 203 18.44 6.56 -11.55
C LYS A 203 18.49 5.02 -11.64
N ALA A 204 19.68 4.44 -11.58
CA ALA A 204 19.93 3.01 -11.51
C ALA A 204 19.39 2.43 -10.20
N GLU A 205 19.32 3.16 -9.09
CA GLU A 205 18.74 2.66 -7.83
C GLU A 205 17.27 2.23 -8.03
N LEU A 206 16.44 3.15 -8.52
CA LEU A 206 15.03 2.86 -8.83
C LEU A 206 14.92 1.74 -9.86
N LYS A 207 15.71 1.80 -10.94
CA LYS A 207 15.70 0.77 -11.98
C LYS A 207 16.05 -0.62 -11.43
N ILE A 208 17.14 -0.73 -10.65
CA ILE A 208 17.62 -1.97 -10.02
C ILE A 208 16.52 -2.53 -9.11
N TYR A 209 15.93 -1.70 -8.24
CA TYR A 209 14.85 -2.13 -7.37
C TYR A 209 13.66 -2.71 -8.15
N LEU A 210 13.23 -2.05 -9.23
CA LEU A 210 12.08 -2.48 -10.03
C LEU A 210 12.37 -3.73 -10.89
N GLU A 211 13.62 -3.91 -11.36
CA GLU A 211 14.03 -5.06 -12.19
C GLU A 211 14.25 -6.34 -11.38
N GLU A 212 14.61 -6.20 -10.10
CA GLU A 212 14.79 -7.35 -9.21
C GLU A 212 13.48 -8.11 -8.97
N HIS A 213 13.61 -9.43 -8.81
CA HIS A 213 12.47 -10.28 -8.49
C HIS A 213 11.74 -9.86 -7.21
N VAL A 214 10.43 -10.10 -7.20
CA VAL A 214 9.61 -9.94 -5.99
C VAL A 214 10.00 -11.01 -4.97
N ILE A 215 10.00 -10.64 -3.69
CA ILE A 215 10.26 -11.59 -2.61
C ILE A 215 8.98 -12.37 -2.26
N PRO A 216 9.07 -13.61 -1.75
CA PRO A 216 7.91 -14.38 -1.32
C PRO A 216 7.08 -13.67 -0.25
N ARG A 217 5.76 -13.83 -0.31
CA ARG A 217 4.83 -13.35 0.72
C ARG A 217 4.87 -14.30 1.92
N VAL A 218 5.74 -13.99 2.88
CA VAL A 218 5.83 -14.69 4.17
C VAL A 218 4.99 -13.98 5.24
N ASP A 219 4.48 -14.76 6.19
CA ASP A 219 3.80 -14.22 7.38
C ASP A 219 4.80 -13.42 8.24
N ASN A 220 4.30 -12.38 8.91
CA ASN A 220 5.10 -11.48 9.77
C ASN A 220 6.24 -10.72 9.07
N PHE A 221 6.14 -10.48 7.76
CA PHE A 221 7.08 -9.62 7.04
C PHE A 221 6.99 -8.16 7.52
N ASP A 222 8.10 -7.63 8.04
CA ASP A 222 8.25 -6.23 8.44
C ASP A 222 8.90 -5.42 7.31
N ILE A 223 8.07 -4.69 6.58
CA ILE A 223 8.49 -3.85 5.45
C ILE A 223 9.41 -2.71 5.87
N LEU A 224 9.21 -2.10 7.05
CA LEU A 224 10.05 -1.00 7.51
C LEU A 224 11.44 -1.50 7.87
N ARG A 225 11.50 -2.65 8.55
CA ARG A 225 12.77 -3.30 8.86
C ARG A 225 13.51 -3.75 7.60
N TRP A 226 12.78 -4.21 6.58
CA TRP A 226 13.36 -4.55 5.28
C TRP A 226 14.02 -3.32 4.64
N TRP A 227 13.31 -2.19 4.58
CA TRP A 227 13.86 -0.94 4.04
C TRP A 227 15.05 -0.43 4.85
N TYR A 228 15.00 -0.54 6.19
CA TYR A 228 16.11 -0.18 7.06
C TYR A 228 17.36 -1.03 6.78
N THR A 229 17.20 -2.34 6.62
CA THR A 229 18.33 -3.25 6.34
C THR A 229 18.94 -3.01 4.96
N ASN A 230 18.18 -2.45 4.01
CA ASN A 230 18.62 -2.18 2.64
C ASN A 230 18.94 -0.69 2.37
N GLU A 231 19.10 0.12 3.42
CA GLU A 231 19.34 1.57 3.27
C GLU A 231 20.58 1.90 2.44
N PHE A 232 21.66 1.12 2.57
CA PHE A 232 22.89 1.33 1.81
C PHE A 232 22.76 0.96 0.34
N ARG A 233 21.86 0.02 0.01
CA ARG A 233 21.61 -0.42 -1.37
C ARG A 233 20.63 0.52 -2.08
N TYR A 234 19.67 1.07 -1.33
CA TYR A 234 18.64 1.96 -1.84
C TYR A 234 18.48 3.22 -0.96
N PRO A 235 19.47 4.13 -0.95
CA PRO A 235 19.47 5.28 -0.04
C PRO A 235 18.29 6.24 -0.27
N ILE A 236 17.89 6.46 -1.53
CA ILE A 236 16.81 7.40 -1.85
C ILE A 236 15.44 6.74 -1.66
N LEU A 237 15.27 5.50 -2.15
CA LEU A 237 14.02 4.75 -1.98
C LEU A 237 13.76 4.42 -0.52
N HIS A 238 14.79 4.19 0.30
CA HIS A 238 14.63 4.03 1.75
C HIS A 238 13.95 5.26 2.35
N CYS A 239 14.40 6.46 2.00
CA CYS A 239 13.81 7.71 2.49
C CYS A 239 12.35 7.86 2.03
N ILE A 240 12.07 7.57 0.76
CA ILE A 240 10.70 7.61 0.23
C ILE A 240 9.82 6.57 0.94
N ALA A 241 10.29 5.34 1.09
CA ALA A 241 9.56 4.27 1.75
C ALA A 241 9.25 4.60 3.20
N ARG A 242 10.19 5.17 3.94
CA ARG A 242 9.97 5.62 5.32
C ARG A 242 8.83 6.63 5.41
N ASP A 243 8.83 7.62 4.52
CA ASP A 243 7.87 8.73 4.59
C ASP A 243 6.48 8.31 4.05
N ILE A 244 6.44 7.47 3.00
CA ILE A 244 5.18 7.03 2.37
C ILE A 244 4.52 5.87 3.12
N LEU A 245 5.28 4.89 3.61
CA LEU A 245 4.71 3.74 4.32
C LEU A 245 4.21 4.11 5.72
N ALA A 246 4.70 5.22 6.28
CA ALA A 246 4.22 5.74 7.56
C ALA A 246 2.83 6.39 7.48
N ILE A 247 2.29 6.64 6.28
CA ILE A 247 0.96 7.22 6.10
C ILE A 247 -0.11 6.21 6.54
N PRO A 248 -0.90 6.50 7.60
CA PRO A 248 -2.00 5.62 7.98
C PRO A 248 -3.11 5.69 6.92
N VAL A 249 -3.61 4.53 6.52
CA VAL A 249 -4.72 4.42 5.55
C VAL A 249 -6.05 4.82 6.18
N TYR A 250 -6.16 4.63 7.49
CA TYR A 250 -7.33 4.96 8.28
C TYR A 250 -6.96 6.08 9.24
N SER A 251 -7.67 7.19 9.18
CA SER A 251 -7.75 8.09 10.32
C SER A 251 -8.64 7.43 11.36
N CYS A 252 -8.09 7.01 12.50
CA CYS A 252 -8.92 6.77 13.66
C CYS A 252 -9.58 8.12 14.02
N ILE A 253 -10.91 8.20 13.84
CA ILE A 253 -11.75 9.18 14.54
C ILE A 253 -12.06 8.59 15.91
#